data_AF-A0ABD2S328-F1
#
_entry.id   AF-A0ABD2S328-F1
#
_cell.length_a   1.000
_cell.length_b   1.000
_cell.length_c   1.000
_cell.angle_alpha   90.00
_cell.angle_beta   90.00
_cell.angle_gamma   90.00
#
_symmetry.space_group_name_H-M   'P 1'
#
loop_
_entity.id
_entity.type
_entity.pdbx_description
1 polymer ?
#
loop_
_entity_poly.entity_id
_entity_poly.type
_entity_poly.pdbx_seq_one_letter_code
_entity_poly.pdbx_strand_id
1 'polypeptide(L)'
;MNGGEMESAQAKNQALKDAGAVVPISYEAFEGVIKETFQKLVEESKITPIKEVTPPQIPEDLSTAIKSGKVRVPTHIISTISDERGVEQRYAGVPMSILVEQGYGVGDVVSLLWFKRTLLRYCSRFIEICIMMCADHGPCASGAHNSIVTARAGKDLISCLVSGLLTIGPRFGGAIDDAARYFKDAYDRGLPPSEFVEGMKIKGIRVPGIGHRVKRGDNRDKRVELLQRYARENFPSVEYMEYAVQVETYTLSKANNLILNIDGVIGSLFLDLLDGTGMFTKQEIDEIVEIGYLNGLFVLARSIGLIGHTFDQKRMKQSLYRHPWEDVLYTK
;
A
#
# COMPACT_ATOMS: atom_id res chain seq x y z
N MET A 1 30.85 -26.93 40.99
CA MET A 1 31.52 -28.15 40.49
C MET A 1 32.58 -28.52 41.53
N ASN A 2 32.36 -29.57 42.32
CA ASN A 2 33.33 -30.07 43.30
C ASN A 2 34.23 -31.09 42.62
N GLY A 3 35.35 -30.63 42.06
CA GLY A 3 36.50 -31.46 41.79
C GLY A 3 37.19 -31.86 43.09
N GLY A 4 37.85 -33.02 43.13
CA GLY A 4 38.61 -33.48 44.31
C GLY A 4 39.68 -32.46 44.75
N GLU A 5 40.31 -32.64 45.92
CA GLU A 5 41.30 -31.69 46.47
C GLU A 5 42.41 -31.30 45.46
N MET A 6 42.82 -32.23 44.59
CA MET A 6 43.79 -31.98 43.50
C MET A 6 43.27 -31.08 42.37
N GLU A 7 41.97 -30.91 42.23
CA GLU A 7 41.35 -30.04 41.22
C GLU A 7 41.15 -28.60 41.72
N SER A 8 41.37 -28.34 43.02
CA SER A 8 41.25 -27.01 43.61
C SER A 8 42.28 -26.02 43.05
N ALA A 9 41.91 -24.74 42.98
CA ALA A 9 42.82 -23.68 42.53
C ALA A 9 44.07 -23.56 43.40
N GLN A 10 43.93 -23.83 44.71
CA GLN A 10 45.05 -23.81 45.67
C GLN A 10 46.04 -24.94 45.39
N ALA A 11 45.55 -26.17 45.20
CA ALA A 11 46.41 -27.32 44.87
C ALA A 11 47.14 -27.12 43.54
N LYS A 12 46.46 -26.56 42.52
CA LYS A 12 47.07 -26.24 41.22
C LYS A 12 48.13 -25.14 41.32
N ASN A 13 47.86 -24.07 42.05
CA ASN A 13 48.83 -22.98 42.26
C ASN A 13 50.08 -23.46 43.01
N GLN A 14 49.89 -24.30 44.03
CA GLN A 14 51.01 -24.87 44.76
C GLN A 14 51.83 -25.80 43.88
N ALA A 15 51.19 -26.73 43.17
CA ALA A 15 51.88 -27.65 42.25
C ALA A 15 52.65 -26.91 41.14
N LEU A 16 52.11 -25.81 40.61
CA LEU A 16 52.80 -24.96 39.63
C LEU A 16 54.03 -24.27 40.24
N LYS A 17 53.91 -23.75 41.46
CA LYS A 17 55.02 -23.11 42.16
C LYS A 17 56.14 -24.12 42.44
N ASP A 18 55.78 -25.33 42.84
CA ASP A 18 56.72 -26.43 43.11
C ASP A 18 57.43 -26.90 41.83
N ALA A 19 56.75 -26.83 40.69
CA ALA A 19 57.34 -27.11 39.37
C ALA A 19 58.22 -25.96 38.81
N GLY A 20 58.40 -24.86 39.57
CA GLY A 20 59.23 -23.73 39.19
C GLY A 20 58.53 -22.64 38.39
N ALA A 21 57.20 -22.68 38.27
CA ALA A 21 56.45 -21.58 37.67
C ALA A 21 56.42 -20.37 38.61
N VAL A 22 56.37 -19.16 38.03
CA VAL A 22 56.16 -17.93 38.80
C VAL A 22 54.66 -17.80 39.07
N VAL A 23 54.25 -18.08 40.30
CA VAL A 23 52.83 -18.10 40.71
C VAL A 23 52.53 -16.91 41.63
N PRO A 24 51.58 -16.03 41.28
CA PRO A 24 51.21 -14.88 42.12
C PRO A 24 50.45 -15.34 43.38
N ILE A 25 50.45 -14.49 44.41
CA ILE A 25 49.73 -14.73 45.66
C ILE A 25 48.21 -14.51 45.53
N SER A 26 47.77 -13.73 44.53
CA SER A 26 46.37 -13.47 44.19
C SER A 26 46.22 -13.01 42.74
N TYR A 27 44.99 -12.79 42.27
CA TYR A 27 44.75 -12.25 40.93
C TYR A 27 45.20 -10.79 40.80
N GLU A 28 45.03 -9.99 41.85
CA GLU A 28 45.44 -8.58 41.89
C GLU A 28 46.98 -8.43 41.83
N ALA A 29 47.72 -9.39 42.41
CA ALA A 29 49.18 -9.43 42.34
C ALA A 29 49.72 -9.90 40.98
N PHE A 30 48.85 -10.39 40.08
CA PHE A 30 49.27 -11.01 38.83
C PHE A 30 49.94 -10.02 37.87
N GLU A 31 49.43 -8.78 37.78
CA GLU A 31 50.04 -7.71 36.96
C GLU A 31 51.48 -7.44 37.40
N GLY A 32 51.72 -7.33 38.71
CA GLY A 32 53.04 -7.07 39.29
C GLY A 32 54.03 -8.19 38.96
N VAL A 33 53.62 -9.44 39.17
CA VAL A 33 54.45 -10.62 38.89
C VAL A 33 54.80 -10.75 37.40
N ILE A 34 53.86 -10.46 36.50
CA ILE A 34 54.11 -10.43 35.05
C ILE A 34 55.16 -9.36 34.71
N LYS A 35 54.98 -8.15 35.25
CA LYS A 35 55.90 -7.03 35.02
C LYS A 35 57.31 -7.33 35.51
N GLU A 36 57.46 -7.84 36.73
CA GLU A 36 58.75 -8.24 37.31
C GLU A 36 59.43 -9.34 36.49
N THR A 37 58.66 -10.36 36.09
CA THR A 37 59.19 -11.46 35.25
C THR A 37 59.67 -10.94 33.89
N PHE A 38 58.90 -10.06 33.25
CA PHE A 38 59.28 -9.44 31.98
C PHE A 38 60.55 -8.61 32.11
N GLN A 39 60.64 -7.75 33.14
CA GLN A 39 61.83 -6.92 33.40
C GLN A 39 63.08 -7.79 33.61
N LYS A 40 62.97 -8.85 34.41
CA LYS A 40 64.05 -9.80 34.63
C LYS A 40 64.54 -10.44 33.32
N LEU A 41 63.63 -10.83 32.43
CA LEU A 41 63.98 -11.42 31.12
C LEU A 41 64.64 -10.40 30.17
N VAL A 42 64.30 -9.11 30.30
CA VAL A 42 64.98 -8.02 29.57
C VAL A 42 66.39 -7.80 30.11
N GLU A 43 66.55 -7.76 31.43
CA GLU A 43 67.86 -7.63 32.10
C GLU A 43 68.79 -8.82 31.75
N GLU A 44 68.24 -10.03 31.70
CA GLU A 44 68.95 -11.24 31.25
C GLU A 44 69.21 -11.28 29.72
N SER A 45 68.83 -10.23 28.97
CA SER A 45 68.96 -10.13 27.51
C SER A 45 68.25 -11.26 26.73
N LYS A 46 67.29 -11.95 27.37
CA LYS A 46 66.47 -12.98 26.73
C LYS A 46 65.32 -12.38 25.91
N ILE A 47 64.91 -11.16 26.24
CA ILE A 47 63.91 -10.38 25.51
C ILE A 47 64.50 -9.01 25.20
N THR A 48 64.41 -8.58 23.94
CA THR A 48 64.72 -7.21 23.54
C THR A 48 63.41 -6.46 23.28
N PRO A 49 63.07 -5.42 24.06
CA PRO A 49 61.88 -4.62 23.80
C PRO A 49 61.89 -4.06 22.39
N ILE A 50 60.85 -4.38 21.63
CA ILE A 50 60.69 -3.89 20.27
C ILE A 50 60.05 -2.51 20.35
N LYS A 51 60.50 -1.58 19.52
CA LYS A 51 59.87 -0.26 19.39
C LYS A 51 58.42 -0.45 18.93
N GLU A 52 57.47 0.09 19.69
CA GLU A 52 56.06 0.06 19.27
C GLU A 52 55.89 0.74 17.91
N VAL A 53 55.21 0.02 17.01
CA VAL A 53 54.83 0.56 15.70
C VAL A 53 53.40 1.04 15.82
N THR A 54 53.13 2.26 15.37
CA THR A 54 51.77 2.78 15.32
C THR A 54 50.95 1.93 14.34
N PRO A 55 49.88 1.24 14.79
CA PRO A 55 49.08 0.44 13.89
C PRO A 55 48.39 1.33 12.83
N PRO A 56 48.12 0.81 11.62
CA PRO A 56 47.39 1.56 10.61
C PRO A 56 45.99 1.92 11.15
N GLN A 57 45.55 3.15 10.87
CA GLN A 57 44.21 3.57 11.28
C GLN A 57 43.15 2.85 10.45
N ILE A 58 42.20 2.23 11.14
CA ILE A 58 41.02 1.63 10.53
C ILE A 58 39.94 2.72 10.45
N PRO A 59 39.27 2.90 9.30
CA PRO A 59 38.16 3.83 9.18
C PRO A 59 37.07 3.56 10.22
N GLU A 60 36.50 4.61 10.79
CA GLU A 60 35.36 4.51 11.70
C GLU A 60 34.13 3.95 10.97
N ASP A 61 33.36 3.09 11.65
CA ASP A 61 32.10 2.60 11.13
C ASP A 61 31.13 3.77 10.87
N LEU A 62 30.51 3.76 9.69
CA LEU A 62 29.55 4.79 9.29
C LEU A 62 28.42 4.96 10.33
N SER A 63 27.95 3.87 10.93
CA SER A 63 26.88 3.91 11.95
C SER A 63 27.32 4.64 13.22
N THR A 64 28.58 4.50 13.63
CA THR A 64 29.18 5.19 14.78
C THR A 64 29.42 6.66 14.47
N ALA A 65 29.90 6.97 13.27
CA ALA A 65 30.10 8.33 12.80
C ALA A 65 28.77 9.11 12.71
N ILE A 66 27.69 8.46 12.27
CA ILE A 66 26.34 9.06 12.25
C ILE A 66 25.83 9.28 13.69
N LYS A 67 25.92 8.26 14.55
CA LYS A 67 25.46 8.36 15.96
C LYS A 67 26.20 9.42 16.75
N SER A 68 27.49 9.61 16.49
CA SER A 68 28.32 10.64 17.11
C SER A 68 28.17 12.02 16.45
N GLY A 69 27.39 12.13 15.36
CA GLY A 69 27.15 13.39 14.66
C GLY A 69 28.33 13.89 13.81
N LYS A 70 29.36 13.07 13.60
CA LYS A 70 30.56 13.41 12.81
C LYS A 70 30.26 13.53 11.32
N VAL A 71 29.25 12.81 10.83
CA VAL A 71 28.84 12.81 9.43
C VAL A 71 27.33 12.91 9.31
N ARG A 72 26.87 13.55 8.22
CA ARG A 72 25.47 13.56 7.81
C ARG A 72 25.33 12.78 6.51
N VAL A 73 24.45 11.79 6.49
CA VAL A 73 24.12 11.02 5.29
C VAL A 73 22.74 11.48 4.80
N PRO A 74 22.59 11.83 3.51
CA PRO A 74 21.29 12.20 2.96
C PRO A 74 20.34 10.99 2.94
N THR A 75 19.05 11.24 3.16
CA THR A 75 18.00 10.22 2.98
C THR A 75 17.69 10.03 1.50
N HIS A 76 17.65 8.78 1.04
CA HIS A 76 17.34 8.46 -0.37
C HIS A 76 15.84 8.39 -0.68
N ILE A 77 15.01 8.09 0.32
CA ILE A 77 13.56 7.94 0.17
C ILE A 77 12.89 8.80 1.24
N ILE A 78 11.85 9.52 0.83
CA ILE A 78 10.97 10.26 1.73
C ILE A 78 9.63 9.51 1.78
N SER A 79 9.20 9.11 2.98
CA SER A 79 7.87 8.54 3.23
C SER A 79 7.11 9.47 4.16
N THR A 80 5.85 9.75 3.83
CA THR A 80 4.99 10.67 4.60
C THR A 80 3.66 10.04 5.04
N ILE A 81 3.45 8.75 4.80
CA ILE A 81 2.15 8.09 5.00
C ILE A 81 2.15 7.13 6.20
N SER A 82 3.30 6.62 6.61
CA SER A 82 3.41 5.68 7.73
C SER A 82 4.79 5.74 8.40
N ASP A 83 4.85 5.40 9.68
CA ASP A 83 6.10 5.23 10.44
C ASP A 83 5.98 4.06 11.41
N GLU A 84 6.85 3.08 11.25
CA GLU A 84 6.93 1.83 12.02
C GLU A 84 8.05 1.82 13.07
N ARG A 85 8.91 2.85 13.08
CA ARG A 85 10.15 2.84 13.90
C ARG A 85 9.90 3.19 15.37
N GLY A 86 8.73 3.77 15.67
CA GLY A 86 8.33 4.17 17.02
C GLY A 86 7.91 2.99 17.89
N VAL A 87 7.30 3.29 19.04
CA VAL A 87 6.73 2.28 19.96
C VAL A 87 5.58 1.50 19.30
N GLU A 88 4.84 2.15 18.42
CA GLU A 88 3.73 1.56 17.69
C GLU A 88 3.65 2.11 16.26
N GLN A 89 3.04 1.33 15.36
CA GLN A 89 2.78 1.70 13.98
C GLN A 89 1.89 2.96 13.90
N ARG A 90 2.25 3.88 13.00
CA ARG A 90 1.46 5.09 12.73
C ARG A 90 1.04 5.17 11.26
N TYR A 91 -0.17 5.66 11.01
CA TYR A 91 -0.66 6.03 9.67
C TYR A 91 -0.95 7.53 9.66
N ALA A 92 -0.22 8.28 8.81
CA ALA A 92 -0.21 9.74 8.77
C ALA A 92 -0.11 10.39 10.17
N GLY A 93 0.75 9.82 11.02
CA GLY A 93 0.97 10.28 12.40
C GLY A 93 -0.02 9.72 13.43
N VAL A 94 -1.14 9.12 13.01
CA VAL A 94 -2.14 8.51 13.90
C VAL A 94 -1.69 7.12 14.37
N PRO A 95 -1.55 6.89 15.68
CA PRO A 95 -1.31 5.57 16.27
C PRO A 95 -2.31 4.49 15.88
N MET A 96 -1.83 3.27 15.67
CA MET A 96 -2.69 2.11 15.42
C MET A 96 -3.67 1.84 16.57
N SER A 97 -3.25 2.05 17.83
CA SER A 97 -4.12 1.93 19.02
C SER A 97 -5.36 2.82 18.92
N ILE A 98 -5.18 4.09 18.55
CA ILE A 98 -6.29 5.05 18.36
C ILE A 98 -7.29 4.55 17.30
N LEU A 99 -6.79 3.98 16.20
CA LEU A 99 -7.65 3.47 15.13
C LEU A 99 -8.58 2.37 15.64
N VAL A 100 -8.04 1.42 16.40
CA VAL A 100 -8.80 0.29 16.94
C VAL A 100 -9.74 0.74 18.06
N GLU A 101 -9.27 1.51 19.03
CA GLU A 101 -10.02 1.90 20.23
C GLU A 101 -11.19 2.83 19.92
N GLN A 102 -11.07 3.69 18.91
CA GLN A 102 -12.11 4.65 18.53
C GLN A 102 -13.03 4.15 17.40
N GLY A 103 -12.89 2.89 16.97
CA GLY A 103 -13.78 2.29 15.96
C GLY A 103 -13.62 2.86 14.55
N TYR A 104 -12.40 3.27 14.19
CA TYR A 104 -12.08 3.63 12.81
C TYR A 104 -12.15 2.39 11.91
N GLY A 105 -12.68 2.58 10.70
CA GLY A 105 -12.86 1.53 9.72
C GLY A 105 -11.78 1.52 8.64
N VAL A 106 -11.95 0.64 7.65
CA VAL A 106 -11.01 0.57 6.51
C VAL A 106 -11.04 1.85 5.66
N GLY A 107 -12.19 2.53 5.59
CA GLY A 107 -12.30 3.82 4.92
C GLY A 107 -11.46 4.91 5.58
N ASP A 108 -11.34 4.87 6.90
CA ASP A 108 -10.50 5.81 7.66
C ASP A 108 -9.00 5.51 7.49
N VAL A 109 -8.62 4.23 7.40
CA VAL A 109 -7.24 3.84 7.08
C VAL A 109 -6.85 4.28 5.67
N VAL A 110 -7.74 4.09 4.68
CA VAL A 110 -7.56 4.63 3.31
C VAL A 110 -7.42 6.14 3.35
N SER A 111 -8.27 6.83 4.12
CA SER A 111 -8.21 8.27 4.32
C SER A 111 -6.82 8.74 4.78
N LEU A 112 -6.27 8.12 5.81
CA LEU A 112 -4.96 8.47 6.37
C LEU A 112 -3.81 8.13 5.41
N LEU A 113 -3.81 6.95 4.81
CA LEU A 113 -2.70 6.51 3.97
C LEU A 113 -2.66 7.21 2.62
N TRP A 114 -3.81 7.54 2.03
CA TRP A 114 -3.87 8.11 0.67
C TRP A 114 -3.94 9.63 0.71
N PHE A 115 -4.74 10.19 1.62
CA PHE A 115 -4.99 11.63 1.69
C PHE A 115 -4.28 12.31 2.87
N LYS A 116 -3.60 11.54 3.75
CA LYS A 116 -2.90 12.05 4.94
C LYS A 116 -3.79 12.86 5.88
N ARG A 117 -5.07 12.52 5.93
CA ARG A 117 -6.11 13.26 6.67
C ARG A 117 -7.06 12.29 7.34
N THR A 118 -7.60 12.68 8.48
CA THR A 118 -8.75 12.02 9.10
C THR A 118 -10.00 12.64 8.51
N LEU A 119 -10.55 12.06 7.46
CA LEU A 119 -11.77 12.56 6.84
C LEU A 119 -12.97 12.39 7.76
N LEU A 120 -14.02 13.16 7.49
CA LEU A 120 -15.29 13.09 8.22
C LEU A 120 -15.91 11.69 8.06
N ARG A 121 -16.67 11.23 9.07
CA ARG A 121 -17.18 9.85 9.12
C ARG A 121 -18.05 9.47 7.92
N TYR A 122 -18.78 10.43 7.32
CA TYR A 122 -19.55 10.15 6.11
C TYR A 122 -18.65 9.90 4.89
N CYS A 123 -17.47 10.52 4.84
CA CYS A 123 -16.50 10.32 3.77
C CYS A 123 -15.86 8.94 3.85
N SER A 124 -15.37 8.56 5.03
CA SER A 124 -14.79 7.23 5.21
C SER A 124 -15.84 6.13 5.01
N ARG A 125 -17.07 6.37 5.46
CA ARG A 125 -18.18 5.46 5.17
C ARG A 125 -18.51 5.37 3.68
N PHE A 126 -18.50 6.48 2.94
CA PHE A 126 -18.67 6.47 1.49
C PHE A 126 -17.58 5.64 0.79
N ILE A 127 -16.32 5.78 1.20
CA ILE A 127 -15.19 4.98 0.68
C ILE A 127 -15.44 3.49 0.91
N GLU A 128 -15.91 3.09 2.10
CA GLU A 128 -16.28 1.70 2.38
C GLU A 128 -17.42 1.21 1.49
N ILE A 129 -18.45 2.03 1.27
CA ILE A 129 -19.55 1.67 0.37
C ILE A 129 -19.03 1.48 -1.06
N CYS A 130 -18.13 2.35 -1.54
CA CYS A 130 -17.52 2.19 -2.86
C CYS A 130 -16.73 0.88 -2.97
N ILE A 131 -15.95 0.52 -1.94
CA ILE A 131 -15.23 -0.75 -1.87
C ILE A 131 -16.19 -1.93 -1.95
N MET A 132 -17.29 -1.90 -1.18
CA MET A 132 -18.31 -2.96 -1.20
C MET A 132 -18.97 -3.10 -2.58
N MET A 133 -19.34 -1.98 -3.22
CA MET A 133 -20.04 -1.98 -4.50
C MET A 133 -19.16 -2.42 -5.67
N CYS A 134 -17.84 -2.22 -5.55
CA CYS A 134 -16.86 -2.55 -6.59
C CYS A 134 -16.12 -3.87 -6.33
N ALA A 135 -16.41 -4.55 -5.22
CA ALA A 135 -15.68 -5.74 -4.76
C ALA A 135 -15.60 -6.84 -5.82
N ASP A 136 -16.71 -7.10 -6.52
CA ASP A 136 -16.77 -8.05 -7.62
C ASP A 136 -17.88 -7.72 -8.64
N HIS A 137 -17.78 -8.29 -9.85
CA HIS A 137 -18.82 -8.19 -10.89
C HIS A 137 -18.95 -9.50 -11.70
N GLY A 138 -18.63 -10.62 -11.06
CA GLY A 138 -18.70 -11.96 -11.64
C GLY A 138 -17.53 -12.32 -12.55
N PRO A 139 -17.49 -13.60 -12.99
CA PRO A 139 -16.30 -14.23 -13.58
C PRO A 139 -16.02 -13.82 -15.03
N CYS A 140 -16.95 -13.11 -15.68
CA CYS A 140 -16.86 -12.75 -17.10
C CYS A 140 -16.13 -11.42 -17.35
N ALA A 141 -15.86 -10.64 -16.30
CA ALA A 141 -15.03 -9.45 -16.41
C ALA A 141 -13.57 -9.84 -16.66
N SER A 142 -12.83 -9.04 -17.45
CA SER A 142 -11.46 -9.34 -17.88
C SER A 142 -10.55 -9.75 -16.70
N GLY A 143 -10.56 -8.99 -15.61
CA GLY A 143 -9.73 -9.30 -14.44
C GLY A 143 -10.10 -10.63 -13.78
N ALA A 144 -11.39 -10.87 -13.57
CA ALA A 144 -11.87 -12.10 -12.95
C ALA A 144 -11.54 -13.31 -13.82
N HIS A 145 -11.78 -13.22 -15.13
CA HIS A 145 -11.44 -14.26 -16.09
C HIS A 145 -9.95 -14.60 -16.06
N ASN A 146 -9.07 -13.60 -16.11
CA ASN A 146 -7.63 -13.82 -16.05
C ASN A 146 -7.18 -14.47 -14.74
N SER A 147 -7.69 -14.01 -13.59
CA SER A 147 -7.41 -14.66 -12.30
C SER A 147 -7.88 -16.11 -12.27
N ILE A 148 -9.07 -16.41 -12.82
CA ILE A 148 -9.63 -17.76 -12.90
C ILE A 148 -8.77 -18.67 -13.79
N VAL A 149 -8.42 -18.24 -15.01
CA VAL A 149 -7.58 -19.01 -15.92
C VAL A 149 -6.22 -19.30 -15.29
N THR A 150 -5.63 -18.28 -14.63
CA THR A 150 -4.33 -18.41 -13.96
C THR A 150 -4.41 -19.37 -12.76
N ALA A 151 -5.50 -19.34 -12.00
CA ALA A 151 -5.74 -20.28 -10.90
C ALA A 151 -5.90 -21.72 -11.39
N ARG A 152 -6.64 -21.91 -12.49
CA ARG A 152 -6.82 -23.22 -13.16
C ARG A 152 -5.52 -23.76 -13.76
N ALA A 153 -4.56 -22.89 -14.09
CA ALA A 153 -3.20 -23.28 -14.47
C ALA A 153 -2.30 -23.67 -13.27
N GLY A 154 -2.84 -23.72 -12.05
CA GLY A 154 -2.12 -24.20 -10.86
C GLY A 154 -1.24 -23.15 -10.18
N LYS A 155 -1.34 -21.86 -10.56
CA LYS A 155 -0.52 -20.79 -9.96
C LYS A 155 -0.93 -20.46 -8.51
N ASP A 156 -0.02 -19.82 -7.79
CA ASP A 156 -0.22 -19.29 -6.44
C ASP A 156 -1.17 -18.07 -6.42
N LEU A 157 -1.64 -17.69 -5.23
CA LEU A 157 -2.60 -16.60 -5.05
C LEU A 157 -2.12 -15.26 -5.63
N ILE A 158 -0.86 -14.90 -5.40
CA ILE A 158 -0.31 -13.60 -5.82
C ILE A 158 -0.24 -13.55 -7.34
N SER A 159 0.27 -14.62 -7.98
CA SER A 159 0.25 -14.74 -9.44
C SER A 159 -1.17 -14.61 -10.02
N CYS A 160 -2.17 -15.24 -9.40
CA CYS A 160 -3.55 -15.18 -9.88
C CYS A 160 -4.15 -13.77 -9.75
N LEU A 161 -3.91 -13.11 -8.61
CA LEU A 161 -4.36 -11.75 -8.36
C LEU A 161 -3.71 -10.78 -9.37
N VAL A 162 -2.37 -10.78 -9.48
CA VAL A 162 -1.63 -9.90 -10.39
C VAL A 162 -2.09 -10.09 -11.85
N SER A 163 -2.29 -11.33 -12.30
CA SER A 163 -2.78 -11.61 -13.66
C SER A 163 -4.13 -10.94 -13.95
N GLY A 164 -5.04 -10.91 -12.97
CA GLY A 164 -6.30 -10.19 -13.08
C GLY A 164 -6.14 -8.68 -13.00
N LEU A 165 -5.32 -8.19 -12.06
CA LEU A 165 -5.08 -6.75 -11.86
C LEU A 165 -4.42 -6.09 -13.06
N LEU A 166 -3.54 -6.79 -13.78
CA LEU A 166 -2.90 -6.27 -15.00
C LEU A 166 -3.88 -6.01 -16.15
N THR A 167 -5.13 -6.44 -16.04
CA THR A 167 -6.19 -6.09 -17.01
C THR A 167 -6.87 -4.76 -16.68
N ILE A 168 -6.70 -4.24 -15.46
CA ILE A 168 -7.30 -2.98 -15.02
C ILE A 168 -6.57 -1.81 -15.71
N GLY A 169 -7.34 -0.96 -16.37
CA GLY A 169 -6.84 0.14 -17.18
C GLY A 169 -7.98 0.80 -17.98
N PRO A 170 -7.69 1.45 -19.13
CA PRO A 170 -8.64 2.35 -19.80
C PRO A 170 -9.93 1.67 -20.28
N ARG A 171 -9.91 0.34 -20.51
CA ARG A 171 -11.08 -0.41 -20.98
C ARG A 171 -11.77 -1.23 -19.89
N PHE A 172 -11.13 -1.40 -18.73
CA PHE A 172 -11.65 -2.18 -17.62
C PHE A 172 -11.25 -1.52 -16.31
N GLY A 173 -12.20 -0.92 -15.60
CA GLY A 173 -11.96 -0.24 -14.32
C GLY A 173 -11.54 1.23 -14.42
N GLY A 174 -11.02 1.69 -15.56
CA GLY A 174 -10.62 3.10 -15.74
C GLY A 174 -11.77 4.13 -15.84
N ALA A 175 -13.01 3.66 -15.97
CA ALA A 175 -14.15 4.53 -16.21
C ALA A 175 -14.49 5.46 -15.03
N ILE A 176 -14.08 5.12 -13.80
CA ILE A 176 -14.33 5.95 -12.61
C ILE A 176 -13.52 7.25 -12.69
N ASP A 177 -12.22 7.11 -12.97
CA ASP A 177 -11.28 8.22 -13.04
C ASP A 177 -11.58 9.13 -14.24
N ASP A 178 -11.88 8.52 -15.39
CA ASP A 178 -12.31 9.26 -16.58
C ASP A 178 -13.63 10.01 -16.32
N ALA A 179 -14.62 9.38 -15.68
CA ALA A 179 -15.89 10.05 -15.37
C ALA A 179 -15.66 11.26 -14.46
N ALA A 180 -14.87 11.10 -13.39
CA ALA A 180 -14.50 12.23 -12.52
C ALA A 180 -13.84 13.36 -13.34
N ARG A 181 -12.83 13.04 -14.16
CA ARG A 181 -12.11 14.05 -14.95
C ARG A 181 -13.02 14.81 -15.92
N TYR A 182 -13.84 14.10 -16.71
CA TYR A 182 -14.69 14.73 -17.72
C TYR A 182 -15.88 15.47 -17.12
N PHE A 183 -16.52 14.94 -16.07
CA PHE A 183 -17.60 15.67 -15.39
C PHE A 183 -17.07 16.91 -14.67
N LYS A 184 -15.91 16.82 -13.99
CA LYS A 184 -15.26 17.96 -13.34
C LYS A 184 -15.00 19.09 -14.34
N ASP A 185 -14.28 18.78 -15.42
CA ASP A 185 -13.91 19.76 -16.45
C ASP A 185 -15.13 20.42 -17.11
N ALA A 186 -16.19 19.65 -17.37
CA ALA A 186 -17.40 20.19 -17.97
C ALA A 186 -18.18 21.10 -16.99
N TYR A 187 -18.30 20.67 -15.73
CA TYR A 187 -18.97 21.42 -14.68
C TYR A 187 -18.23 22.72 -14.36
N ASP A 188 -16.91 22.66 -14.15
CA ASP A 188 -16.08 23.82 -13.78
C ASP A 188 -16.07 24.91 -14.87
N ARG A 189 -16.21 24.51 -16.14
CA ARG A 189 -16.34 25.44 -17.28
C ARG A 189 -17.76 25.96 -17.49
N GLY A 190 -18.72 25.51 -16.68
CA GLY A 190 -20.13 25.87 -16.81
C GLY A 190 -20.78 25.37 -18.10
N LEU A 191 -20.30 24.27 -18.67
CA LEU A 191 -20.85 23.74 -19.92
C LEU A 191 -22.23 23.13 -19.68
N PRO A 192 -23.24 23.49 -20.49
CA PRO A 192 -24.53 22.80 -20.46
C PRO A 192 -24.36 21.29 -20.73
N PRO A 193 -25.10 20.40 -20.04
CA PRO A 193 -25.01 18.95 -20.22
C PRO A 193 -25.14 18.47 -21.68
N SER A 194 -26.00 19.13 -22.47
CA SER A 194 -26.18 18.84 -23.89
C SER A 194 -24.93 19.16 -24.72
N GLU A 195 -24.30 20.31 -24.47
CA GLU A 195 -23.07 20.74 -25.15
C GLU A 195 -21.89 19.83 -24.80
N PHE A 196 -21.78 19.42 -23.53
CA PHE A 196 -20.80 18.45 -23.10
C PHE A 196 -20.94 17.12 -23.88
N VAL A 197 -22.15 16.55 -23.93
CA VAL A 197 -22.39 15.26 -24.60
C VAL A 197 -22.14 15.34 -26.10
N GLU A 198 -22.62 16.38 -26.78
CA GLU A 198 -22.39 16.53 -28.23
C GLU A 198 -20.91 16.86 -28.53
N GLY A 199 -20.24 17.62 -27.66
CA GLY A 199 -18.80 17.85 -27.75
C GLY A 199 -17.96 16.56 -27.65
N MET A 200 -18.34 15.64 -26.75
CA MET A 200 -17.71 14.32 -26.63
C MET A 200 -17.93 13.47 -27.89
N LYS A 201 -19.14 13.51 -28.44
CA LYS A 201 -19.49 12.83 -29.69
C LYS A 201 -18.67 13.33 -30.88
N ILE A 202 -18.47 14.65 -31.02
CA ILE A 202 -17.63 15.25 -32.07
C ILE A 202 -16.18 14.73 -31.97
N LYS A 203 -15.67 14.56 -30.75
CA LYS A 203 -14.34 13.98 -30.49
C LYS A 203 -14.28 12.46 -30.72
N GLY A 204 -15.41 11.80 -31.00
CA GLY A 204 -15.48 10.34 -31.12
C GLY A 204 -15.35 9.60 -29.79
N ILE A 205 -15.54 10.30 -28.66
CA ILE A 205 -15.37 9.75 -27.31
C ILE A 205 -16.77 9.49 -26.72
N ARG A 206 -17.00 8.27 -26.23
CA ARG A 206 -18.20 7.97 -25.45
C ARG A 206 -18.07 8.61 -24.08
N VAL A 207 -19.13 9.22 -23.56
CA VAL A 207 -19.14 9.83 -22.23
C VAL A 207 -18.81 8.78 -21.16
N PRO A 208 -17.67 8.88 -20.46
CA PRO A 208 -17.32 7.94 -19.40
C PRO A 208 -18.35 8.02 -18.26
N GLY A 209 -18.64 6.87 -17.64
CA GLY A 209 -19.69 6.79 -16.63
C GLY A 209 -21.12 6.75 -17.16
N ILE A 210 -21.34 6.86 -18.47
CA ILE A 210 -22.67 6.72 -19.11
C ILE A 210 -22.75 5.44 -19.93
N GLY A 211 -23.85 4.71 -19.75
CA GLY A 211 -24.22 3.54 -20.52
C GLY A 211 -24.16 2.25 -19.71
N HIS A 212 -25.08 1.34 -19.99
CA HIS A 212 -25.11 0.01 -19.40
C HIS A 212 -25.56 -1.07 -20.39
N ARG A 213 -24.98 -2.27 -20.32
CA ARG A 213 -25.34 -3.41 -21.20
C ARG A 213 -26.76 -3.94 -20.94
N VAL A 214 -27.10 -4.19 -19.67
CA VAL A 214 -28.40 -4.75 -19.22
C VAL A 214 -29.40 -3.71 -18.69
N LYS A 215 -28.98 -2.84 -17.76
CA LYS A 215 -29.82 -1.82 -17.12
C LYS A 215 -30.23 -0.69 -18.07
N ARG A 216 -31.37 -0.07 -17.75
CA ARG A 216 -32.08 0.92 -18.60
C ARG A 216 -32.75 1.98 -17.72
N GLY A 217 -33.34 3.02 -18.31
CA GLY A 217 -34.06 4.08 -17.57
C GLY A 217 -35.22 3.56 -16.71
N ASP A 218 -35.90 2.52 -17.17
CA ASP A 218 -37.02 1.81 -16.51
C ASP A 218 -36.57 0.70 -15.54
N ASN A 219 -35.34 0.20 -15.69
CA ASN A 219 -34.71 -0.79 -14.80
C ASN A 219 -33.34 -0.29 -14.38
N ARG A 220 -33.36 0.64 -13.42
CA ARG A 220 -32.18 1.32 -12.88
C ARG A 220 -31.25 0.36 -12.12
N ASP A 221 -29.97 0.72 -12.06
CA ASP A 221 -29.00 0.00 -11.23
C ASP A 221 -29.20 0.39 -9.75
N LYS A 222 -29.50 -0.61 -8.91
CA LYS A 222 -29.73 -0.39 -7.48
C LYS A 222 -28.50 0.16 -6.76
N ARG A 223 -27.30 -0.16 -7.24
CA ARG A 223 -26.05 0.37 -6.65
C ARG A 223 -25.95 1.88 -6.84
N VAL A 224 -26.32 2.36 -8.02
CA VAL A 224 -26.39 3.79 -8.35
C VAL A 224 -27.40 4.50 -7.45
N GLU A 225 -28.61 3.96 -7.33
CA GLU A 225 -29.65 4.54 -6.47
C GLU A 225 -29.22 4.66 -5.00
N LEU A 226 -28.54 3.63 -4.47
CA LEU A 226 -28.08 3.61 -3.08
C LEU A 226 -26.99 4.65 -2.81
N LEU A 227 -26.04 4.81 -3.73
CA LEU A 227 -24.98 5.83 -3.60
C LEU A 227 -25.53 7.24 -3.70
N GLN A 228 -26.41 7.51 -4.66
CA GLN A 228 -27.07 8.81 -4.80
C GLN A 228 -27.87 9.17 -3.54
N ARG A 229 -28.61 8.20 -2.97
CA ARG A 229 -29.35 8.41 -1.72
C ARG A 229 -28.40 8.72 -0.56
N TYR A 230 -27.36 7.92 -0.39
CA TYR A 230 -26.38 8.13 0.67
C TYR A 230 -25.76 9.53 0.59
N ALA A 231 -25.37 9.97 -0.60
CA ALA A 231 -24.79 11.28 -0.81
C ALA A 231 -25.79 12.40 -0.51
N ARG A 232 -27.02 12.36 -1.03
CA ARG A 232 -28.04 13.39 -0.76
C ARG A 232 -28.40 13.51 0.73
N GLU A 233 -28.30 12.42 1.49
CA GLU A 233 -28.61 12.41 2.92
C GLU A 233 -27.45 12.88 3.80
N ASN A 234 -26.19 12.73 3.35
CA ASN A 234 -25.01 12.87 4.22
C ASN A 234 -23.98 13.90 3.73
N PHE A 235 -23.93 14.21 2.44
CA PHE A 235 -22.94 15.14 1.88
C PHE A 235 -23.44 16.58 2.02
N PRO A 236 -22.54 17.54 2.26
CA PRO A 236 -22.90 18.96 2.32
C PRO A 236 -23.29 19.53 0.95
N SER A 237 -22.74 18.97 -0.13
CA SER A 237 -23.04 19.31 -1.52
C SER A 237 -22.91 18.07 -2.41
N VAL A 238 -23.65 18.05 -3.52
CA VAL A 238 -23.66 16.98 -4.53
C VAL A 238 -23.69 17.55 -5.96
N GLU A 239 -23.06 18.70 -6.17
CA GLU A 239 -23.11 19.48 -7.42
C GLU A 239 -22.60 18.70 -8.64
N TYR A 240 -21.48 17.98 -8.52
CA TYR A 240 -20.93 17.19 -9.63
C TYR A 240 -21.83 15.99 -9.93
N MET A 241 -22.40 15.33 -8.92
CA MET A 241 -23.35 14.24 -9.13
C MET A 241 -24.65 14.73 -9.76
N GLU A 242 -25.20 15.87 -9.33
CA GLU A 242 -26.40 16.44 -9.96
C GLU A 242 -26.13 16.88 -11.40
N TYR A 243 -24.94 17.41 -11.71
CA TYR A 243 -24.52 17.63 -13.09
C TYR A 243 -24.51 16.33 -13.91
N ALA A 244 -23.94 15.25 -13.36
CA ALA A 244 -23.94 13.94 -14.02
C ALA A 244 -25.36 13.36 -14.22
N VAL A 245 -26.30 13.63 -13.31
CA VAL A 245 -27.72 13.27 -13.44
C VAL A 245 -28.42 14.09 -14.54
N GLN A 246 -28.06 15.37 -14.70
CA GLN A 246 -28.56 16.17 -15.82
C GLN A 246 -28.00 15.69 -17.16
N VAL A 247 -26.73 15.29 -17.20
CA VAL A 247 -26.12 14.63 -18.37
C VAL A 247 -26.88 13.34 -18.69
N GLU A 248 -27.18 12.51 -17.69
CA GLU A 248 -27.99 11.30 -17.88
C GLU A 248 -29.37 11.62 -18.47
N THR A 249 -30.05 12.64 -17.95
CA THR A 249 -31.37 13.06 -18.43
C THR A 249 -31.32 13.38 -19.92
N TYR A 250 -30.26 14.08 -20.36
CA TYR A 250 -30.04 14.34 -21.78
C TYR A 250 -29.74 13.06 -22.56
N THR A 251 -28.87 12.17 -22.08
CA THR A 251 -28.50 10.96 -22.81
C THR A 251 -29.63 9.94 -22.92
N LEU A 252 -30.52 9.88 -21.94
CA LEU A 252 -31.73 9.07 -21.98
C LEU A 252 -32.71 9.49 -23.09
N SER A 253 -32.72 10.76 -23.48
CA SER A 253 -33.47 11.22 -24.65
C SER A 253 -32.95 10.62 -25.97
N LYS A 254 -31.70 10.14 -26.00
CA LYS A 254 -31.04 9.55 -27.18
C LYS A 254 -31.22 8.04 -27.20
N ALA A 255 -31.05 7.35 -26.06
CA ALA A 255 -31.30 5.92 -25.94
C ALA A 255 -31.51 5.49 -24.48
N ASN A 256 -32.46 4.57 -24.27
CA ASN A 256 -32.88 4.13 -22.93
C ASN A 256 -31.79 3.37 -22.14
N ASN A 257 -30.69 2.96 -22.77
CA ASN A 257 -29.57 2.30 -22.11
C ASN A 257 -28.42 3.24 -21.73
N LEU A 258 -28.50 4.52 -22.08
CA LEU A 258 -27.51 5.55 -21.75
C LEU A 258 -27.80 6.17 -20.39
N ILE A 259 -27.81 5.32 -19.36
CA ILE A 259 -27.96 5.70 -17.96
C ILE A 259 -26.59 5.95 -17.32
N LEU A 260 -26.55 6.78 -16.28
CA LEU A 260 -25.42 6.91 -15.37
C LEU A 260 -25.17 5.57 -14.69
N ASN A 261 -23.96 5.05 -14.88
CA ASN A 261 -23.56 3.76 -14.34
C ASN A 261 -22.84 3.94 -13.00
N ILE A 262 -22.48 2.81 -12.38
CA ILE A 262 -21.83 2.81 -11.07
C ILE A 262 -20.49 3.57 -11.08
N ASP A 263 -19.73 3.46 -12.17
CA ASP A 263 -18.44 4.14 -12.31
C ASP A 263 -18.61 5.65 -12.37
N GLY A 264 -19.61 6.11 -13.12
CA GLY A 264 -19.97 7.53 -13.24
C GLY A 264 -20.40 8.15 -11.92
N VAL A 265 -21.28 7.46 -11.18
CA VAL A 265 -21.73 7.92 -9.86
C VAL A 265 -20.60 7.98 -8.85
N ILE A 266 -19.73 6.96 -8.80
CA ILE A 266 -18.58 6.97 -7.89
C ILE A 266 -17.66 8.13 -8.27
N GLY A 267 -17.35 8.30 -9.55
CA GLY A 267 -16.51 9.39 -10.05
C GLY A 267 -17.03 10.76 -9.65
N SER A 268 -18.30 11.05 -9.93
CA SER A 268 -18.92 12.35 -9.60
C SER A 268 -19.01 12.58 -8.08
N LEU A 269 -19.41 11.55 -7.31
CA LEU A 269 -19.52 11.68 -5.86
C LEU A 269 -18.16 11.78 -5.16
N PHE A 270 -17.09 11.21 -5.71
CA PHE A 270 -15.76 11.40 -5.15
C PHE A 270 -15.31 12.85 -5.29
N LEU A 271 -15.67 13.53 -6.38
CA LEU A 271 -15.46 14.99 -6.52
C LEU A 271 -16.25 15.76 -5.47
N ASP A 272 -17.54 15.44 -5.31
CA ASP A 272 -18.39 16.08 -4.30
C ASP A 272 -17.85 15.88 -2.87
N LEU A 273 -17.26 14.72 -2.57
CA LEU A 273 -16.59 14.46 -1.31
C LEU A 273 -15.36 15.37 -1.13
N LEU A 274 -14.50 15.42 -2.14
CA LEU A 274 -13.27 16.21 -2.06
C LEU A 274 -13.56 17.71 -1.92
N ASP A 275 -14.50 18.22 -2.72
CA ASP A 275 -14.88 19.65 -2.72
C ASP A 275 -15.74 20.01 -1.50
N GLY A 276 -16.74 19.18 -1.18
CA GLY A 276 -17.71 19.45 -0.12
C GLY A 276 -17.16 19.37 1.30
N THR A 277 -16.06 18.65 1.53
CA THR A 277 -15.46 18.56 2.88
C THR A 277 -14.82 19.86 3.36
N GLY A 278 -14.46 20.77 2.45
CA GLY A 278 -13.66 21.96 2.76
C GLY A 278 -12.26 21.63 3.28
N MET A 279 -11.84 20.37 3.24
CA MET A 279 -10.52 19.95 3.68
C MET A 279 -9.51 20.15 2.56
N PHE A 280 -9.89 19.94 1.29
CA PHE A 280 -9.00 20.00 0.13
C PHE A 280 -9.07 21.35 -0.59
N THR A 281 -7.91 21.85 -1.00
CA THR A 281 -7.85 23.00 -1.91
C THR A 281 -8.15 22.54 -3.34
N LYS A 282 -8.61 23.43 -4.22
CA LYS A 282 -8.88 23.11 -5.63
C LYS A 282 -7.67 22.46 -6.32
N GLN A 283 -6.47 22.95 -6.05
CA GLN A 283 -5.24 22.38 -6.59
C GLN A 283 -5.03 20.93 -6.11
N GLU A 284 -5.23 20.64 -4.82
CA GLU A 284 -5.12 19.28 -4.31
C GLU A 284 -6.15 18.35 -4.96
N ILE A 285 -7.38 18.83 -5.22
CA ILE A 285 -8.42 18.05 -5.90
C ILE A 285 -7.98 17.73 -7.33
N ASP A 286 -7.48 18.71 -8.07
CA ASP A 286 -6.99 18.52 -9.43
C ASP A 286 -5.84 17.51 -9.46
N GLU A 287 -4.88 17.62 -8.55
CA GLU A 287 -3.76 16.67 -8.42
C GLU A 287 -4.24 15.25 -8.08
N ILE A 288 -5.21 15.09 -7.16
CA ILE A 288 -5.78 13.78 -6.79
C ILE A 288 -6.43 13.09 -8.00
N VAL A 289 -7.19 13.86 -8.80
CA VAL A 289 -7.86 13.36 -10.01
C VAL A 289 -6.86 13.07 -11.13
N GLU A 290 -5.80 13.86 -11.26
CA GLU A 290 -4.76 13.64 -12.26
C GLU A 290 -3.90 12.40 -11.95
N ILE A 291 -3.52 12.20 -10.69
CA ILE A 291 -2.71 11.04 -10.25
C ILE A 291 -3.47 9.71 -10.43
N GLY A 292 -4.81 9.75 -10.38
CA GLY A 292 -5.65 8.57 -10.58
C GLY A 292 -5.99 7.81 -9.30
N TYR A 293 -6.22 8.53 -8.20
CA TYR A 293 -6.60 7.93 -6.91
C TYR A 293 -7.84 7.03 -7.01
N LEU A 294 -8.79 7.37 -7.88
CA LEU A 294 -10.02 6.62 -8.08
C LEU A 294 -9.77 5.27 -8.77
N ASN A 295 -8.75 5.18 -9.64
CA ASN A 295 -8.28 3.89 -10.16
C ASN A 295 -7.71 3.02 -9.02
N GLY A 296 -6.97 3.63 -8.08
CA GLY A 296 -6.50 2.96 -6.87
C GLY A 296 -7.64 2.37 -6.04
N LEU A 297 -8.74 3.12 -5.87
CA LEU A 297 -9.94 2.66 -5.18
C LEU A 297 -10.56 1.43 -5.88
N PHE A 298 -10.68 1.48 -7.20
CA PHE A 298 -11.21 0.34 -7.97
C PHE A 298 -10.32 -0.90 -7.85
N VAL A 299 -9.00 -0.73 -7.95
CA VAL A 299 -8.00 -1.81 -7.80
C VAL A 299 -8.11 -2.45 -6.41
N LEU A 300 -8.15 -1.62 -5.36
CA LEU A 300 -8.30 -2.10 -3.98
C LEU A 300 -9.59 -2.90 -3.82
N ALA A 301 -10.72 -2.34 -4.26
CA ALA A 301 -12.02 -2.99 -4.15
C ALA A 301 -12.05 -4.31 -4.93
N ARG A 302 -11.66 -4.28 -6.21
CA ARG A 302 -11.74 -5.44 -7.10
C ARG A 302 -10.83 -6.58 -6.68
N SER A 303 -9.73 -6.29 -5.99
CA SER A 303 -8.83 -7.31 -5.43
C SER A 303 -9.56 -8.31 -4.53
N ILE A 304 -10.61 -7.87 -3.80
CA ILE A 304 -11.44 -8.73 -2.95
C ILE A 304 -12.08 -9.85 -3.78
N GLY A 305 -12.76 -9.50 -4.88
CA GLY A 305 -13.40 -10.46 -5.78
C GLY A 305 -12.40 -11.36 -6.50
N LEU A 306 -11.26 -10.82 -6.95
CA LEU A 306 -10.22 -11.61 -7.64
C LEU A 306 -9.59 -12.68 -6.73
N ILE A 307 -9.34 -12.33 -5.46
CA ILE A 307 -8.92 -13.29 -4.42
C ILE A 307 -10.02 -14.33 -4.22
N GLY A 308 -11.28 -13.89 -4.10
CA GLY A 308 -12.44 -14.77 -3.97
C GLY A 308 -12.53 -15.80 -5.08
N HIS A 309 -12.44 -15.36 -6.34
CA HIS A 309 -12.44 -16.24 -7.51
C HIS A 309 -11.27 -17.21 -7.51
N THR A 310 -10.07 -16.77 -7.10
CA THR A 310 -8.90 -17.66 -7.02
C THR A 310 -9.12 -18.79 -6.02
N PHE A 311 -9.61 -18.47 -4.81
CA PHE A 311 -9.95 -19.49 -3.82
C PHE A 311 -11.07 -20.41 -4.30
N ASP A 312 -12.04 -19.86 -5.02
CA ASP A 312 -13.16 -20.62 -5.55
C ASP A 312 -12.69 -21.69 -6.55
N GLN A 313 -11.85 -21.33 -7.52
CA GLN A 313 -11.29 -22.30 -8.47
C GLN A 313 -10.47 -23.39 -7.78
N LYS A 314 -9.69 -23.04 -6.75
CA LYS A 314 -8.92 -24.01 -5.96
C LYS A 314 -9.81 -24.96 -5.17
N ARG A 315 -10.86 -24.46 -4.50
CA ARG A 315 -11.83 -25.31 -3.77
C ARG A 315 -12.57 -26.26 -4.70
N MET A 316 -12.96 -25.78 -5.87
CA MET A 316 -13.64 -26.58 -6.90
C MET A 316 -12.71 -27.56 -7.63
N LYS A 317 -11.39 -27.55 -7.34
CA LYS A 317 -10.39 -28.41 -7.98
C LYS A 317 -10.47 -28.38 -9.50
N GLN A 318 -10.70 -27.19 -10.07
CA GLN A 318 -10.89 -27.03 -11.52
C GLN A 318 -9.60 -27.37 -12.27
N SER A 319 -9.73 -28.12 -13.36
CA SER A 319 -8.62 -28.53 -14.22
C SER A 319 -8.11 -27.37 -15.09
N LEU A 320 -6.96 -27.56 -15.73
CA LEU A 320 -6.38 -26.60 -16.67
C LEU A 320 -7.40 -26.12 -17.71
N TYR A 321 -7.45 -24.81 -17.96
CA TYR A 321 -8.28 -24.22 -19.02
C TYR A 321 -7.51 -24.15 -20.34
N ARG A 322 -8.18 -24.53 -21.43
CA ARG A 322 -7.75 -24.30 -22.82
C ARG A 322 -8.92 -23.70 -23.58
N HIS A 323 -8.68 -22.60 -24.29
CA HIS A 323 -9.74 -21.93 -25.04
C HIS A 323 -10.22 -22.82 -26.21
N PRO A 324 -11.54 -22.93 -26.47
CA PRO A 324 -12.08 -23.74 -27.56
C PRO A 324 -11.61 -23.23 -28.94
N TRP A 325 -11.50 -24.13 -29.91
CA TRP A 325 -11.05 -23.75 -31.26
C TRP A 325 -12.15 -23.09 -32.08
N GLU A 326 -13.40 -23.48 -31.85
CA GLU A 326 -14.62 -22.93 -32.46
C GLU A 326 -14.84 -21.45 -32.13
N ASP A 327 -14.26 -20.95 -31.04
CA ASP A 327 -14.32 -19.55 -30.62
C ASP A 327 -13.19 -18.69 -31.23
N VAL A 328 -12.28 -19.29 -32.03
CA VAL A 328 -11.14 -18.60 -32.65
C VAL A 328 -11.29 -18.56 -34.17
N LEU A 329 -11.37 -17.36 -34.73
CA LEU A 329 -11.31 -17.16 -36.18
C LEU A 329 -9.86 -17.23 -36.67
N TYR A 330 -9.51 -18.31 -37.37
CA TYR A 330 -8.21 -18.46 -38.05
C TYR A 330 -8.32 -17.94 -39.49
N THR A 331 -7.80 -16.75 -39.77
CA THR A 331 -7.72 -16.20 -41.13
C THR A 331 -6.43 -16.65 -41.82
N LYS A 332 -6.53 -16.99 -43.11
CA LYS A 332 -5.37 -17.23 -43.97
C LYS A 332 -4.68 -15.93 -44.36
#